data_AF-A0A964PP93-F1
#
_entry.id   AF-A0A964PP93-F1
#
_cell.length_a   1.000
_cell.length_b   1.000
_cell.length_c   1.000
_cell.angle_alpha   90.00
_cell.angle_beta   90.00
_cell.angle_gamma   90.00
#
_symmetry.space_group_name_H-M   'P 1'
#
loop_
_entity.id
_entity.type
_entity.pdbx_description
1 polymer ?
#
loop_
_entity_poly.entity_id
_entity_poly.type
_entity_poly.pdbx_seq_one_letter_code
_entity_poly.pdbx_strand_id
1 'polypeptide(L)'
;MTAVAGGCLCGTVRYTVARSPTAVFLCYCQQCQKAQGTPFVASVPVARVDFQITQGGNRLKAFRASASKSRYFCGDRAGPNRLHSGPESISGFSADV
;
A
#
# COMPACT_ATOMS: atom_id res chain seq x y z
N MET A 1 -10.06 14.10 -15.04
CA MET A 1 -9.20 13.11 -14.37
C MET A 1 -8.99 13.57 -12.95
N THR A 2 -9.62 12.90 -11.97
CA THR A 2 -9.58 13.36 -10.57
C THR A 2 -8.59 12.50 -9.81
N ALA A 3 -7.38 13.04 -9.58
CA ALA A 3 -6.37 12.38 -8.78
C ALA A 3 -6.85 12.26 -7.33
N VAL A 4 -6.65 11.09 -6.72
CA VAL A 4 -6.99 10.84 -5.31
C VAL A 4 -5.76 11.11 -4.46
N ALA A 5 -5.89 11.98 -3.46
CA ALA A 5 -4.84 12.25 -2.49
C ALA A 5 -5.02 11.40 -1.23
N GLY A 6 -3.91 10.99 -0.62
CA GLY A 6 -3.87 10.23 0.62
C GLY A 6 -2.60 10.49 1.41
N GLY A 7 -2.45 9.82 2.54
CA GLY A 7 -1.27 9.97 3.38
C GLY A 7 -1.43 9.28 4.72
N CYS A 8 -0.38 9.27 5.55
CA CYS A 8 -0.48 8.74 6.90
C CYS A 8 -1.28 9.67 7.82
N LEU A 9 -1.85 9.12 8.90
CA LEU A 9 -2.67 9.87 9.85
C LEU A 9 -1.92 11.04 10.51
N CYS A 10 -0.61 10.87 10.76
CA CYS A 10 0.21 11.95 11.33
C CYS A 10 0.55 13.07 10.33
N GLY A 11 0.24 12.88 9.04
CA GLY A 11 0.42 13.88 7.99
C GLY A 11 1.82 13.99 7.40
N THR A 12 2.83 13.33 7.98
CA THR A 12 4.22 13.35 7.50
C THR A 12 4.36 12.85 6.06
N VAL A 13 3.71 11.72 5.75
CA VAL A 13 3.75 11.08 4.43
C VAL A 13 2.48 11.42 3.68
N ARG A 14 2.61 11.97 2.47
CA ARG A 14 1.51 12.24 1.54
C ARG A 14 1.79 11.58 0.20
N TYR A 15 0.73 11.14 -0.46
CA TYR A 15 0.80 10.53 -1.78
C TYR A 15 -0.42 10.90 -2.62
N THR A 16 -0.30 10.69 -3.92
CA THR A 16 -1.39 10.83 -4.89
C THR A 16 -1.50 9.57 -5.75
N VAL A 17 -2.72 9.30 -6.22
CA VAL A 17 -3.03 8.27 -7.20
C VAL A 17 -3.73 8.96 -8.37
N ALA A 18 -3.09 8.97 -9.53
CA ALA A 18 -3.56 9.71 -10.71
C ALA A 18 -4.88 9.15 -11.28
N ARG A 19 -5.10 7.84 -11.12
CA ARG A 19 -6.28 7.13 -11.61
C ARG A 19 -7.14 6.64 -10.46
N SER A 20 -8.45 6.79 -10.60
CA SER A 20 -9.39 6.21 -9.65
C SER A 20 -9.22 4.68 -9.62
N PRO A 21 -9.10 4.08 -8.43
CA PRO A 21 -8.99 2.65 -8.33
C PRO A 21 -10.26 1.95 -8.82
N THR A 22 -10.09 0.80 -9.47
CA THR A 22 -11.20 0.06 -10.08
C THR A 22 -11.66 -1.13 -9.24
N ALA A 23 -10.91 -1.51 -8.21
CA ALA A 23 -11.19 -2.67 -7.39
C ALA A 23 -10.74 -2.48 -5.93
N VAL A 24 -11.43 -3.17 -5.02
CA VAL A 24 -11.09 -3.29 -3.60
C VAL A 24 -10.99 -4.78 -3.28
N PHE A 25 -9.93 -5.17 -2.58
CA PHE A 25 -9.69 -6.55 -2.17
C PHE A 25 -9.71 -6.65 -0.65
N LEU A 26 -10.41 -7.66 -0.15
CA LEU A 26 -10.38 -8.04 1.26
C LEU A 26 -9.43 -9.22 1.45
N CYS A 27 -8.39 -9.05 2.25
CA CYS A 27 -7.44 -10.12 2.57
C CYS A 27 -7.56 -10.53 4.04
N TYR A 28 -7.71 -11.84 4.26
CA TYR A 28 -7.92 -12.47 5.57
C TYR A 28 -6.69 -13.26 6.05
N CYS A 29 -5.55 -13.16 5.38
CA CYS A 29 -4.38 -13.94 5.77
C CYS A 29 -3.82 -13.47 7.11
N GLN A 30 -3.20 -14.39 7.85
CA GLN A 30 -2.60 -14.13 9.17
C GLN A 30 -1.61 -12.96 9.15
N GLN A 31 -0.84 -12.81 8.07
CA GLN A 31 0.11 -11.71 7.95
C GLN A 31 -0.58 -10.36 7.83
N CYS A 32 -1.73 -10.28 7.15
CA CYS A 32 -2.53 -9.06 7.03
C CYS A 32 -3.27 -8.74 8.34
N GLN A 33 -3.79 -9.77 9.02
CA GLN A 33 -4.41 -9.62 10.34
C GLN A 33 -3.41 -9.05 11.35
N LYS A 34 -2.20 -9.64 11.46
CA LYS A 34 -1.12 -9.15 12.33
C LYS A 34 -0.66 -7.73 11.97
N ALA A 35 -0.67 -7.38 10.69
CA ALA A 35 -0.25 -6.06 10.24
C ALA A 35 -1.24 -4.96 10.61
N GLN A 36 -2.54 -5.26 10.61
CA GLN A 36 -3.61 -4.28 10.80
C GLN A 36 -4.23 -4.30 12.19
N GLY A 37 -4.07 -5.41 12.94
CA GLY A 37 -4.77 -5.63 14.21
C GLY A 37 -6.27 -5.87 14.03
N THR A 38 -6.69 -6.31 12.85
CA THR A 38 -8.10 -6.50 12.46
C THR A 38 -8.31 -7.88 11.83
N PRO A 39 -9.55 -8.40 11.75
CA PRO A 39 -9.83 -9.70 11.13
C PRO A 39 -9.49 -9.78 9.62
N PHE A 40 -9.43 -8.63 8.95
CA PHE A 40 -9.07 -8.50 7.53
C PHE A 40 -8.52 -7.12 7.20
N VAL A 41 -7.94 -6.98 6.01
CA VAL A 41 -7.56 -5.69 5.42
C VAL A 41 -8.33 -5.43 4.13
N ALA A 42 -8.83 -4.21 3.97
CA ALA A 42 -9.23 -3.69 2.67
C ALA A 42 -8.01 -3.06 1.99
N SER A 43 -7.66 -3.56 0.80
CA SER A 43 -6.55 -3.08 0.00
C SER A 43 -7.02 -2.70 -1.39
N VAL A 44 -6.37 -1.69 -1.95
CA VAL A 44 -6.69 -1.16 -3.27
C VAL A 44 -5.43 -1.27 -4.12
N PRO A 45 -5.40 -2.13 -5.16
CA PRO A 45 -4.27 -2.18 -6.07
C PRO A 45 -4.29 -0.94 -6.94
N VAL A 46 -3.11 -0.37 -7.10
CA VAL A 46 -2.85 0.79 -7.96
C VAL A 46 -1.66 0.45 -8.84
N ALA A 47 -1.71 0.85 -10.11
CA ALA A 47 -0.56 0.72 -10.98
C ALA A 47 0.57 1.61 -10.45
N ARG A 48 1.82 1.13 -10.52
CA ARG A 48 2.97 1.88 -10.02
C ARG A 48 3.10 3.24 -10.71
N VAL A 49 2.80 3.30 -12.01
CA VAL A 49 2.85 4.52 -12.82
C VAL A 49 1.85 5.58 -12.36
N ASP A 50 0.75 5.16 -11.72
CA ASP A 50 -0.28 6.05 -11.23
C ASP A 50 -0.04 6.50 -9.79
N PHE A 51 0.94 5.92 -9.08
CA PHE A 51 1.21 6.18 -7.66
C PHE A 51 2.45 7.04 -7.44
N GLN A 52 2.30 8.15 -6.71
CA GLN A 52 3.41 9.04 -6.39
C GLN A 52 3.38 9.49 -4.93
N ILE A 53 4.53 9.39 -4.25
CA ILE A 53 4.74 10.03 -2.93
C ILE A 53 5.04 11.50 -3.17
N THR A 54 4.25 12.38 -2.58
CA THR A 54 4.38 13.84 -2.72
C THR A 54 5.08 14.49 -1.53
N GLN A 55 5.12 13.83 -0.37
CA GLN A 55 5.79 14.32 0.84
C GLN A 55 6.25 13.16 1.73
N GLY A 56 7.38 13.35 2.43
CA GLY A 56 7.80 12.48 3.53
C GLY A 56 8.30 11.09 3.14
N GLY A 57 8.73 10.89 1.89
CA GLY A 57 9.22 9.58 1.41
C GLY A 57 10.40 9.02 2.22
N ASN A 58 11.28 9.89 2.74
CA ASN A 58 12.38 9.53 3.63
C ASN A 58 11.94 9.03 5.03
N ARG A 59 10.66 9.20 5.39
CA ARG A 59 10.08 8.69 6.64
C ARG A 59 9.38 7.36 6.44
N LEU A 60 9.34 6.81 5.23
CA LEU A 60 8.83 5.46 4.99
C LEU A 60 9.85 4.43 5.47
N LYS A 61 9.36 3.48 6.27
CA LYS A 61 10.08 2.24 6.60
C LYS A 61 9.43 1.09 5.86
N ALA A 62 10.23 0.07 5.53
CA ALA A 62 9.77 -1.11 4.84
C ALA A 62 9.92 -2.35 5.72
N PHE A 63 8.91 -3.22 5.69
CA PHE A 63 8.97 -4.59 6.18
C PHE A 63 8.88 -5.53 4.98
N ARG A 64 9.91 -6.35 4.77
CA ARG A 64 9.93 -7.33 3.69
C ARG A 64 9.00 -8.49 4.05
N ALA A 65 7.87 -8.57 3.36
CA ALA A 65 6.83 -9.58 3.60
C ALA A 65 7.14 -10.91 2.89
N SER A 66 7.80 -10.87 1.74
CA SER A 66 8.30 -12.02 0.99
C SER A 66 9.50 -11.61 0.13
N ALA A 67 10.03 -12.53 -0.69
CA ALA A 67 11.10 -12.22 -1.63
C ALA A 67 10.77 -11.02 -2.55
N SER A 68 9.53 -10.94 -3.04
CA SER A 68 9.04 -9.96 -4.01
C SER A 68 8.06 -8.92 -3.46
N LYS A 69 7.68 -9.00 -2.17
CA LYS A 69 6.70 -8.06 -1.57
C LYS A 69 7.24 -7.38 -0.32
N SER A 70 7.07 -6.07 -0.27
CA SER A 70 7.39 -5.21 0.87
C SER A 70 6.15 -4.42 1.29
N ARG A 71 6.08 -4.15 2.59
CA ARG A 71 5.03 -3.32 3.20
C ARG A 71 5.69 -2.07 3.76
N TYR A 72 5.24 -0.93 3.30
CA TYR A 72 5.76 0.37 3.72
C TYR A 72 4.83 1.01 4.73
N PHE A 73 5.40 1.66 5.74
CA PHE A 73 4.67 2.36 6.79
C PHE A 73 5.43 3.61 7.22
N CYS A 74 4.71 4.59 7.78
CA CYS A 74 5.33 5.80 8.31
C CYS A 74 6.15 5.48 9.57
N GLY A 75 7.41 5.92 9.59
CA GLY A 75 8.34 5.71 10.70
C GLY A 75 8.12 6.65 11.90
N ASP A 76 7.34 7.71 11.76
CA ASP A 76 7.09 8.70 12.84
C ASP A 76 6.02 8.22 13.80
N ARG A 77 4.93 7.68 13.25
CA ARG A 77 3.85 7.06 14.01
C ARG A 77 3.38 5.84 13.24
N ALA A 78 3.47 4.68 13.88
CA ALA A 78 3.01 3.42 13.33
C ALA A 78 1.47 3.35 13.34
N GLY A 79 0.84 4.06 12.40
CA GLY A 79 -0.59 3.94 12.09
C GLY A 79 -0.84 2.99 10.90
N PRO A 80 -2.10 2.59 10.63
CA PRO A 80 -2.45 1.57 9.64
C PRO A 80 -2.30 2.01 8.17
N ASN A 81 -1.86 3.24 7.87
CA ASN A 81 -1.67 3.70 6.49
C ASN A 81 -0.42 3.07 5.90
N ARG A 82 -0.60 1.84 5.40
CA ARG A 82 0.45 1.01 4.84
C ARG A 82 0.29 0.88 3.34
N LEU A 83 1.38 1.16 2.63
CA LEU A 83 1.49 0.92 1.20
C LEU A 83 2.08 -0.48 0.99
N HIS A 84 1.54 -1.24 0.06
CA HIS A 84 2.05 -2.57 -0.26
C HIS A 84 2.70 -2.50 -1.64
N SER A 85 3.92 -3.03 -1.78
CA SER A 85 4.43 -3.37 -3.11
C SER A 85 3.91 -4.76 -3.49
N GLY A 86 3.28 -4.84 -4.65
CA GLY A 86 2.97 -6.10 -5.31
C GLY A 86 3.73 -6.20 -6.63
N PRO A 87 3.90 -7.42 -7.17
CA PRO A 87 4.18 -7.58 -8.59
C PRO A 87 3.03 -6.96 -9.39
N GLU A 88 3.33 -6.37 -10.54
CA GLU A 88 2.37 -5.61 -11.33
C GLU A 88 1.10 -6.42 -11.64
N SER A 89 -0.06 -5.83 -11.33
CA SER A 89 -1.42 -6.25 -11.74
C SER A 89 -1.88 -7.67 -11.42
N ILE A 90 -2.92 -7.77 -10.58
CA ILE A 90 -3.71 -8.99 -10.44
C ILE A 90 -4.70 -9.03 -11.63
N SER A 91 -4.39 -9.81 -12.66
CA SER A 91 -5.41 -10.52 -13.41
C SER A 91 -4.99 -11.98 -13.56
N GLY A 92 -5.22 -12.74 -12.50
CA GLY A 92 -5.35 -14.20 -12.56
C GLY A 92 -4.12 -15.02 -12.97
N PHE A 93 -2.89 -14.50 -13.01
CA PHE A 93 -1.78 -15.26 -13.57
C PHE A 93 -0.43 -15.03 -12.88
N SER A 94 0.44 -16.01 -13.09
CA SER A 94 1.57 -16.42 -12.27
C SER A 94 2.65 -15.39 -12.04
N ALA A 95 3.34 -15.62 -10.93
CA ALA A 95 4.67 -15.11 -10.65
C ALA A 95 5.60 -15.35 -11.84
N ASP A 96 6.24 -14.28 -12.29
CA ASP A 96 7.68 -14.27 -12.46
C ASP A 96 8.19 -12.85 -12.25
N VAL A 97 9.36 -12.79 -11.61
CA VAL A 97 10.13 -11.65 -11.06
C VAL A 97 9.83 -11.26 -9.61
#